data_AF-A0A947A830-F1
#
_entry.id   AF-A0A947A830-F1
#
_cell.length_a   1.000
_cell.length_b   1.000
_cell.length_c   1.000
_cell.angle_alpha   90.00
_cell.angle_beta   90.00
_cell.angle_gamma   90.00
#
_symmetry.space_group_name_H-M   'P 1'
#
loop_
_entity.id
_entity.type
_entity.pdbx_description
1 polymer ?
#
loop_
_entity_poly.entity_id
_entity_poly.type
_entity_poly.pdbx_seq_one_letter_code
_entity_poly.pdbx_strand_id
1 'polypeptide(L)'
;MSSQELAQQIASRSKCEHKLPDWFRNEGIYYPDKLHVEQASSEQTAQYKAGMVHGNSLADLTGGMGVDSYYFSQRMARVYYFETKAELAEI
;
A
#
# COMPACT_ATOMS: atom_id res chain seq x y z
N MET A 1 6.44 -19.57 -5.64
CA MET A 1 5.01 -19.30 -5.40
C MET A 1 4.21 -20.57 -5.60
N SER A 2 3.33 -20.90 -4.65
CA SER A 2 2.36 -21.99 -4.77
C SER A 2 1.20 -21.62 -5.69
N SER A 3 0.43 -22.60 -6.18
CA SER A 3 -0.79 -22.33 -6.96
C SER A 3 -1.82 -21.51 -6.18
N GLN A 4 -1.87 -21.68 -4.86
CA GLN A 4 -2.74 -20.91 -3.96
C GLN A 4 -2.30 -19.46 -3.87
N GLU A 5 -1.00 -19.20 -3.72
CA GLU A 5 -0.43 -17.84 -3.72
C GLU A 5 -0.66 -17.14 -5.06
N LEU A 6 -0.49 -17.84 -6.19
CA LEU A 6 -0.76 -17.30 -7.52
C LEU A 6 -2.23 -16.89 -7.69
N ALA A 7 -3.16 -17.76 -7.29
CA ALA A 7 -4.59 -17.45 -7.32
C ALA A 7 -4.93 -16.24 -6.45
N GLN A 8 -4.26 -16.12 -5.29
CA GLN A 8 -4.39 -14.99 -4.38
C GLN A 8 -3.86 -13.69 -5.01
N GLN A 9 -2.67 -13.71 -5.62
CA GLN A 9 -2.09 -12.56 -6.34
C GLN A 9 -3.03 -12.05 -7.44
N ILE A 10 -3.56 -12.95 -8.28
CA ILE A 10 -4.48 -12.58 -9.37
C ILE A 10 -5.73 -11.90 -8.81
N ALA A 11 -6.32 -12.46 -7.76
CA ALA A 11 -7.54 -11.95 -7.19
C ALA A 11 -7.35 -10.62 -6.41
N SER A 12 -6.25 -10.47 -5.67
CA SER A 12 -5.89 -9.19 -5.04
C SER A 12 -5.59 -8.11 -6.08
N ARG A 13 -4.82 -8.45 -7.13
CA ARG A 13 -4.52 -7.51 -8.23
C ARG A 13 -5.78 -6.99 -8.90
N SER A 14 -6.76 -7.86 -9.17
CA SER A 14 -8.04 -7.43 -9.76
C SER A 14 -8.79 -6.41 -8.89
N LYS A 15 -8.72 -6.52 -7.56
CA LYS A 15 -9.31 -5.54 -6.63
C LYS A 15 -8.60 -4.18 -6.68
N CYS A 16 -7.32 -4.16 -7.02
CA CYS A 16 -6.53 -2.94 -7.15
C CYS A 16 -6.84 -2.14 -8.42
N GLU A 17 -7.45 -2.73 -9.45
CA GLU A 17 -7.69 -2.08 -10.75
C GLU A 17 -8.34 -0.70 -10.62
N HIS A 18 -9.37 -0.58 -9.77
CA HIS A 18 -10.06 0.69 -9.55
C HIS A 18 -9.60 1.43 -8.30
N LYS A 19 -9.08 0.72 -7.30
CA LYS A 19 -8.72 1.30 -6.00
C LYS A 19 -7.31 1.92 -6.01
N LEU A 20 -6.38 1.26 -6.70
CA LEU A 20 -4.96 1.59 -6.80
C LEU A 20 -4.52 1.45 -8.27
N PRO A 21 -5.08 2.26 -9.20
CA PRO A 21 -4.82 2.12 -10.64
C PRO A 21 -3.34 2.26 -11.00
N ASP A 22 -2.56 3.07 -10.27
CA ASP A 22 -1.10 3.12 -10.48
C ASP A 22 -0.44 1.79 -10.13
N TRP A 23 -0.79 1.19 -9.00
CA TRP A 23 -0.19 -0.08 -8.58
C TRP A 23 -0.64 -1.23 -9.48
N PHE A 24 -1.87 -1.19 -10.01
CA PHE A 24 -2.36 -2.20 -10.96
C PHE A 24 -1.63 -2.17 -12.31
N ARG A 25 -1.26 -0.96 -12.77
CA ARG A 25 -0.56 -0.75 -14.05
C ARG A 25 0.94 -1.06 -13.98
N ASN A 26 1.54 -0.97 -12.81
CA ASN A 26 2.96 -1.25 -12.62
C ASN A 26 3.22 -2.75 -12.39
N GLU A 27 4.23 -3.28 -13.07
CA GLU A 27 4.71 -4.64 -12.85
C GLU A 27 5.56 -4.73 -11.58
N GLY A 28 5.70 -5.94 -11.03
CA GLY A 28 6.53 -6.18 -9.84
C GLY A 28 5.88 -5.84 -8.50
N ILE A 29 4.62 -5.37 -8.49
CA ILE A 29 3.85 -5.21 -7.25
C ILE A 29 3.43 -6.57 -6.72
N TYR A 30 3.82 -6.88 -5.49
CA TYR A 30 3.35 -8.03 -4.74
C TYR A 30 2.15 -7.62 -3.88
N TYR A 31 0.99 -8.25 -4.09
CA TYR A 31 -0.21 -7.88 -3.36
C TYR A 31 -0.40 -8.77 -2.14
N PRO A 32 -0.72 -8.22 -0.96
CA PRO A 32 -1.07 -9.03 0.20
C PRO A 32 -2.42 -9.75 -0.01
N ASP A 33 -2.92 -10.37 1.04
CA ASP A 33 -4.27 -10.95 0.99
C ASP A 33 -5.36 -9.92 0.63
N LYS A 34 -6.55 -10.40 0.26
CA LYS A 34 -7.64 -9.53 -0.21
C LYS A 34 -8.12 -8.57 0.87
N LEU A 35 -8.08 -9.00 2.14
CA LEU A 35 -8.55 -8.21 3.26
C LEU A 35 -7.72 -6.94 3.40
N HIS A 36 -6.39 -7.07 3.26
CA HIS A 36 -5.47 -5.95 3.34
C HIS A 36 -5.64 -4.98 2.17
N VAL A 37 -5.88 -5.48 0.95
CA VAL A 37 -6.24 -4.63 -0.20
C VAL A 37 -7.56 -3.89 0.04
N GLU A 38 -8.56 -4.55 0.62
CA GLU A 38 -9.88 -3.96 0.90
C GLU A 38 -9.84 -2.91 2.01
N GLN A 39 -8.95 -3.07 3.00
CA GLN A 39 -8.76 -2.13 4.12
C GLN A 39 -7.85 -0.93 3.78
N ALA A 40 -7.01 -1.04 2.75
CA ALA A 40 -6.11 0.05 2.35
C ALA A 40 -6.86 1.33 1.92
N SER A 41 -6.18 2.48 1.91
CA SER A 41 -6.71 3.67 1.23
C SER A 41 -6.87 3.43 -0.27
N SER A 42 -7.77 4.18 -0.91
CA SER A 42 -7.69 4.36 -2.36
C SER A 42 -6.54 5.30 -2.71
N GLU A 43 -6.06 5.23 -3.94
CA GLU A 43 -5.05 6.15 -4.47
C GLU A 43 -5.44 7.61 -4.27
N GLN A 44 -6.69 7.96 -4.60
CA GLN A 44 -7.21 9.32 -4.43
C GLN A 44 -7.19 9.78 -2.96
N THR A 45 -7.57 8.91 -2.02
CA THR A 45 -7.59 9.26 -0.59
C THR A 45 -6.18 9.33 -0.01
N ALA A 46 -5.26 8.48 -0.46
CA ALA A 46 -3.86 8.53 -0.04
C ALA A 46 -3.14 9.79 -0.57
N GLN A 47 -3.39 10.19 -1.81
CA GLN A 47 -2.91 11.46 -2.36
C GLN A 47 -3.45 12.67 -1.57
N TYR A 48 -4.74 12.65 -1.23
CA TYR A 48 -5.35 13.69 -0.39
C TYR A 48 -4.68 13.75 0.99
N LYS A 49 -4.50 12.61 1.67
CA LYS A 49 -3.78 12.52 2.95
C LYS A 49 -2.37 13.08 2.86
N ALA A 50 -1.64 12.75 1.80
CA ALA A 50 -0.30 13.27 1.56
C ALA A 50 -0.27 14.80 1.37
N GLY A 51 -1.33 15.39 0.83
CA GLY A 51 -1.48 16.85 0.73
C GLY A 51 -1.70 17.56 2.07
N MET A 52 -2.16 16.85 3.10
CA MET A 52 -2.45 17.41 4.43
C MET A 52 -1.25 17.42 5.38
N VAL A 53 -0.16 16.72 5.03
CA VAL A 53 1.01 16.57 5.90
C VAL A 53 2.15 17.49 5.45
N HIS A 54 2.90 18.01 6.43
CA HIS A 54 4.00 18.95 6.21
C HIS A 54 5.15 18.64 7.17
N GLY A 55 6.38 18.93 6.74
CA GLY A 55 7.59 18.74 7.56
C GLY A 55 8.65 17.91 6.85
N ASN A 56 9.67 17.51 7.60
CA ASN A 56 10.80 16.76 7.06
C ASN A 56 10.67 15.24 7.24
N SER A 57 9.99 14.80 8.31
CA SER A 57 9.86 13.38 8.67
C SER A 57 8.43 13.06 9.12
N LEU A 58 7.92 11.88 8.76
CA LEU A 58 6.61 11.36 9.17
C LEU A 58 6.75 9.91 9.66
N ALA A 59 5.95 9.52 10.66
CA ALA A 59 5.82 8.14 11.10
C ALA A 59 4.40 7.62 10.83
N ASP A 60 4.29 6.60 9.99
CA ASP A 60 3.06 5.83 9.78
C ASP A 60 3.02 4.68 10.77
N LEU A 61 2.24 4.85 11.83
CA LEU A 61 2.16 3.89 12.95
C LEU A 61 1.22 2.71 12.67
N THR A 62 0.51 2.75 11.54
CA THR A 62 -0.46 1.73 11.16
C THR A 62 0.01 0.88 10.01
N GLY A 63 0.81 1.45 9.10
CA GLY A 63 1.49 0.76 8.00
C GLY A 63 0.54 0.16 6.96
N GLY A 64 -0.11 -0.95 7.31
CA GLY A 64 -0.92 -1.75 6.41
C GLY A 64 -0.08 -2.22 5.22
N MET A 65 -0.69 -2.28 4.04
CA MET A 65 0.04 -2.58 2.81
C MET A 65 0.87 -1.40 2.26
N GLY A 66 1.04 -0.32 3.02
CA GLY A 66 1.97 0.77 2.69
C GLY A 66 1.47 1.82 1.68
N VAL A 67 0.19 1.81 1.27
CA VAL A 67 -0.34 2.79 0.30
C VAL A 67 -0.17 4.22 0.81
N ASP A 68 -0.62 4.53 2.03
CA ASP A 68 -0.50 5.87 2.59
C ASP A 68 0.96 6.27 2.76
N SER A 69 1.80 5.37 3.28
CA SER A 69 3.25 5.54 3.40
C SER A 69 3.93 5.87 2.07
N TYR A 70 3.57 5.17 0.99
CA TYR A 70 4.07 5.46 -0.36
C TYR A 70 3.72 6.90 -0.78
N TYR A 71 2.46 7.31 -0.63
CA TYR A 71 2.06 8.68 -1.00
C TYR A 71 2.66 9.75 -0.07
N PHE A 72 2.85 9.45 1.22
CA PHE A 72 3.58 10.34 2.13
C PHE A 72 5.03 10.54 1.68
N SER A 73 5.69 9.49 1.17
CA SER A 73 7.09 9.56 0.72
C SER A 73 7.31 10.49 -0.48
N GLN A 74 6.25 10.77 -1.25
CA GLN A 74 6.31 11.74 -2.35
C GLN A 74 6.34 13.20 -1.86
N ARG A 75 6.00 13.45 -0.59
CA ARG A 75 5.92 14.79 0.01
C ARG A 75 6.91 15.00 1.15
N MET A 76 7.17 13.96 1.94
CA MET A 76 8.06 14.00 3.11
C MET A 76 9.46 13.52 2.73
N ALA A 77 10.51 14.17 3.26
CA ALA A 77 11.88 13.74 3.00
C ALA A 77 12.22 12.38 3.64
N ARG A 78 11.50 12.00 4.71
CA ARG A 78 11.62 10.68 5.34
C ARG A 78 10.28 10.19 5.86
N VAL A 79 9.95 8.93 5.58
CA VAL A 79 8.79 8.24 6.15
C VAL A 79 9.29 7.02 6.91
N TYR A 80 8.84 6.87 8.16
CA TYR A 80 9.06 5.70 8.98
C TYR A 80 7.77 4.87 8.98
N TYR A 81 7.82 3.70 8.37
CA TYR A 81 6.71 2.76 8.31
C TYR A 81 6.80 1.77 9.47
N PHE A 82 5.69 1.59 10.19
CA PHE A 82 5.55 0.60 11.26
C PHE A 82 4.34 -0.27 11.00
N GLU A 83 4.55 -1.57 10.95
CA GLU A 83 3.49 -2.58 10.84
C GLU A 83 3.77 -3.72 11.81
N THR A 84 2.70 -4.13 12.49
CA THR A 84 2.72 -5.17 13.52
C THR A 84 2.71 -6.58 12.94
N LYS A 85 2.13 -6.73 11.75
CA LYS A 85 2.06 -7.99 11.01
C LYS A 85 3.32 -8.19 10.18
N ALA A 86 4.15 -9.15 10.57
CA ALA A 86 5.40 -9.45 9.87
C ALA A 86 5.17 -9.76 8.39
N GLU A 87 4.09 -10.48 8.08
CA GLU A 87 3.72 -10.83 6.71
C GLU A 87 3.39 -9.63 5.81
N LEU A 88 2.97 -8.51 6.39
CA LEU A 88 2.75 -7.26 5.66
C LEU A 88 4.01 -6.40 5.60
N ALA A 89 4.80 -6.41 6.67
CA ALA A 89 6.03 -5.64 6.75
C ALA A 89 7.15 -6.18 5.82
N GLU A 90 7.06 -7.45 5.42
CA GLU A 90 7.98 -8.11 4.48
C GLU A 90 7.69 -7.81 3.01
N ILE A 91 6.54 -7.19 2.70
CA ILE A 91 6.09 -6.86 1.34
C ILE A 91 6.59 -5.47 0.95
#